data_AF-A0A8T4FQL5-F1
#
_entry.id   AF-A0A8T4FQL5-F1
#
_cell.length_a   1.000
_cell.length_b   1.000
_cell.length_c   1.000
_cell.angle_alpha   90.00
_cell.angle_beta   90.00
_cell.angle_gamma   90.00
#
_symmetry.space_group_name_H-M   'P 1'
#
loop_
_entity.id
_entity.type
_entity.pdbx_description
1 polymer ?
#
loop_
_entity_poly.entity_id
_entity_poly.type
_entity_poly.pdbx_seq_one_letter_code
_entity_poly.pdbx_strand_id
1 'polypeptide(L)'
;MTSELVFVGLGLSGTDGMTVKALNALRECDIIYAEFYTSTLIGTSPQDLEKVIGKKIKVLYRSQVEECDDIIRDAMENRVAFVTAGDTMLATTHVDLRIQAAEAGIPVRVLHGVSIFSGCPTSLGLQPYKFGRTVTLPFL
;
A
#
# COMPACT_ATOMS: atom_id res chain seq x y z
N MET A 1 -22.65 -8.71 1.43
CA MET A 1 -21.19 -8.75 1.18
C MET A 1 -20.50 -8.26 2.44
N THR A 2 -19.36 -8.83 2.83
CA THR A 2 -18.62 -8.34 4.01
C THR A 2 -17.69 -7.22 3.56
N SER A 3 -17.90 -6.01 4.09
CA SER A 3 -17.02 -4.87 3.89
C SER A 3 -15.71 -5.03 4.67
N GLU A 4 -14.61 -4.54 4.11
CA GLU A 4 -13.25 -4.67 4.65
C GLU A 4 -12.32 -3.67 3.96
N LEU A 5 -11.35 -3.11 4.70
CA LEU A 5 -10.23 -2.35 4.14
C LEU A 5 -8.94 -3.18 4.19
N VAL A 6 -8.37 -3.46 3.02
CA VAL A 6 -7.17 -4.29 2.86
C VAL A 6 -5.99 -3.42 2.44
N PHE A 7 -5.01 -3.26 3.32
CA PHE A 7 -3.74 -2.60 3.01
C PHE A 7 -2.79 -3.59 2.33
N VAL A 8 -2.22 -3.21 1.18
CA VAL A 8 -1.38 -4.08 0.38
C VAL A 8 -0.08 -3.39 -0.02
N GLY A 9 1.05 -3.96 0.42
CA GLY A 9 2.37 -3.57 -0.06
C GLY A 9 2.75 -4.30 -1.36
N LEU A 10 3.14 -3.56 -2.39
CA LEU A 10 3.55 -4.12 -3.69
C LEU A 10 4.97 -4.68 -3.71
N GLY A 11 5.79 -4.38 -2.70
CA GLY A 11 7.22 -4.66 -2.75
C GLY A 11 8.03 -3.58 -3.49
N LEU A 12 9.29 -3.88 -3.79
CA LEU A 12 10.26 -2.88 -4.25
C LEU A 12 10.18 -2.53 -5.74
N SER A 13 9.79 -3.49 -6.58
CA SER A 13 9.80 -3.31 -8.03
C SER A 13 8.96 -4.37 -8.74
N GLY A 14 8.54 -4.05 -9.96
CA GLY A 14 7.86 -4.99 -10.85
C GLY A 14 6.44 -5.34 -10.40
N THR A 15 5.80 -6.23 -11.15
CA THR A 15 4.46 -6.76 -10.80
C THR A 15 4.54 -8.04 -9.97
N ASP A 16 5.70 -8.68 -9.94
CA ASP A 16 6.04 -9.92 -9.24
C ASP A 16 6.63 -9.70 -7.84
N GLY A 17 6.85 -8.45 -7.44
CA GLY A 17 7.33 -8.09 -6.10
C GLY A 17 6.30 -8.31 -4.98
N MET A 18 5.02 -8.43 -5.32
CA MET A 18 3.95 -8.65 -4.34
C MET A 18 3.81 -10.12 -3.97
N THR A 19 3.39 -10.40 -2.74
CA THR A 19 3.12 -11.79 -2.34
C THR A 19 1.94 -12.37 -3.11
N VAL A 20 1.93 -13.70 -3.31
CA VAL A 20 0.76 -14.40 -3.90
C VAL A 20 -0.52 -14.12 -3.12
N LYS A 21 -0.41 -14.00 -1.78
CA LYS A 21 -1.54 -13.65 -0.90
C LYS A 21 -2.08 -12.24 -1.19
N ALA A 22 -1.19 -11.27 -1.42
CA ALA A 22 -1.56 -9.92 -1.83
C ALA A 22 -2.28 -9.91 -3.18
N LEU A 23 -1.72 -10.58 -4.20
CA LEU A 23 -2.34 -10.65 -5.52
C LEU A 23 -3.75 -11.26 -5.48
N ASN A 24 -3.92 -12.35 -4.72
CA ASN A 24 -5.23 -12.98 -4.56
C ASN A 24 -6.24 -12.07 -3.85
N ALA A 25 -5.82 -11.37 -2.80
CA ALA A 25 -6.69 -10.42 -2.11
C ALA A 25 -7.12 -9.24 -3.01
N LEU A 26 -6.21 -8.72 -3.84
CA LEU A 26 -6.54 -7.67 -4.81
C LEU A 26 -7.59 -8.12 -5.83
N ARG A 27 -7.52 -9.38 -6.28
CA ARG A 27 -8.54 -9.98 -7.17
C ARG A 27 -9.90 -10.13 -6.51
N GLU A 28 -9.96 -10.25 -5.18
CA GLU A 28 -11.19 -10.37 -4.41
C GLU A 28 -11.82 -9.02 -4.04
N CYS A 29 -11.05 -7.93 -4.01
CA CYS A 29 -11.54 -6.60 -3.64
C CYS A 29 -12.40 -5.98 -4.73
N ASP A 30 -13.51 -5.35 -4.36
CA ASP A 30 -14.44 -4.69 -5.29
C ASP A 30 -13.81 -3.42 -5.88
N ILE A 31 -13.06 -2.68 -5.06
CA ILE A 31 -12.42 -1.41 -5.42
C ILE A 31 -10.95 -1.46 -5.02
N ILE A 32 -10.08 -0.96 -5.89
CA ILE A 32 -8.64 -0.87 -5.64
C ILE A 32 -8.22 0.59 -5.78
N TYR A 33 -7.79 1.17 -4.67
CA TYR A 33 -7.10 2.44 -4.60
C TYR A 33 -5.59 2.20 -4.51
N ALA A 34 -4.81 3.08 -5.12
CA ALA A 34 -3.36 3.06 -5.00
C ALA A 34 -2.79 4.46 -4.86
N GLU A 35 -1.70 4.62 -4.12
CA GLU A 35 -0.89 5.83 -4.17
C GLU A 35 0.58 5.51 -4.46
N PHE A 36 1.24 6.44 -5.16
CA PHE A 36 2.66 6.32 -5.54
C PHE A 36 3.45 7.61 -5.26
N TYR A 37 2.96 8.44 -4.33
CA TYR A 37 3.64 9.67 -3.93
C TYR A 37 4.51 9.45 -2.68
N THR A 38 4.18 8.49 -1.82
CA THR A 38 5.06 8.11 -0.70
C THR A 38 6.27 7.33 -1.18
N SER A 39 6.12 6.57 -2.26
CA SER A 39 7.19 5.87 -2.95
C SER A 39 6.81 5.62 -4.41
N THR A 40 7.79 5.76 -5.30
CA THR A 40 7.58 5.58 -6.73
C THR A 40 7.51 4.11 -7.10
N LEU A 41 6.61 3.80 -8.04
CA LEU A 41 6.52 2.47 -8.63
C LEU A 41 7.72 2.25 -9.59
N ILE A 42 8.65 1.37 -9.22
CA ILE A 42 9.87 1.08 -10.01
C ILE A 42 9.65 -0.17 -10.88
N GLY A 43 10.00 -0.10 -12.16
CA GLY A 43 10.01 -1.27 -13.05
C GLY A 43 8.63 -1.80 -13.46
N THR A 44 7.57 -1.01 -13.25
CA THR A 44 6.20 -1.33 -13.70
C THR A 44 5.40 -0.02 -13.81
N SER A 45 4.21 -0.10 -14.39
CA SER A 45 3.23 0.98 -14.41
C SER A 45 1.93 0.55 -13.71
N PRO A 46 1.05 1.49 -13.32
CA PRO A 46 -0.30 1.15 -12.87
C PRO A 46 -1.04 0.26 -13.88
N GLN A 47 -0.87 0.50 -15.18
CA GLN A 47 -1.51 -0.28 -16.24
C GLN A 47 -1.02 -1.74 -16.27
N ASP A 48 0.24 -1.99 -15.94
CA ASP A 48 0.76 -3.37 -15.87
C ASP A 48 0.24 -4.09 -14.63
N LEU A 49 0.11 -3.40 -13.50
CA LEU A 49 -0.57 -3.93 -12.32
C LEU A 49 -2.03 -4.28 -12.62
N GLU A 50 -2.76 -3.40 -13.33
CA GLU A 50 -4.14 -3.67 -13.75
C GLU A 50 -4.25 -4.95 -14.60
N LYS A 51 -3.30 -5.20 -15.51
CA LYS A 51 -3.28 -6.43 -16.33
C LYS A 51 -3.06 -7.68 -15.47
N VAL A 52 -2.13 -7.62 -14.52
CA VAL A 52 -1.80 -8.78 -13.66
C VAL A 52 -2.92 -9.07 -12.66
N ILE A 53 -3.51 -8.02 -12.08
CA ILE A 53 -4.62 -8.14 -11.13
C ILE A 53 -5.92 -8.49 -11.87
N GLY A 54 -6.11 -8.00 -13.09
CA GLY A 54 -7.36 -8.15 -13.85
C GLY A 54 -8.45 -7.17 -13.41
N LYS A 55 -8.09 -6.09 -12.71
CA LYS A 55 -9.01 -5.05 -12.21
C LYS A 55 -8.42 -3.67 -12.40
N LYS A 56 -9.31 -2.66 -12.47
CA LYS A 56 -8.92 -1.26 -12.55
C LYS A 56 -8.40 -0.74 -11.22
N ILE A 57 -7.40 0.13 -11.29
CA ILE A 57 -6.78 0.78 -10.13
C ILE A 57 -7.09 2.27 -10.20
N LYS A 58 -7.69 2.80 -9.14
CA LYS A 58 -7.88 4.24 -8.95
C LYS A 58 -6.63 4.81 -8.27
N VAL A 59 -5.76 5.44 -9.06
CA VAL A 59 -4.55 6.10 -8.52
C VAL A 59 -4.94 7.43 -7.87
N LEU A 60 -4.59 7.59 -6.60
CA LEU A 60 -4.89 8.76 -5.78
C LEU A 60 -3.68 9.67 -5.61
N TYR A 61 -3.94 10.96 -5.56
CA TYR A 61 -2.99 11.97 -5.13
C TYR A 61 -3.04 12.19 -3.62
N ARG A 62 -2.01 12.83 -3.08
CA ARG A 62 -1.88 13.10 -1.64
C ARG A 62 -3.13 13.72 -1.01
N SER A 63 -3.69 14.77 -1.61
CA SER A 63 -4.90 15.42 -1.10
C SER A 63 -6.10 14.48 -1.06
N GLN A 64 -6.20 13.52 -1.98
CA GLN A 64 -7.30 12.56 -1.99
C GLN A 64 -7.15 11.46 -0.94
N VAL A 65 -5.93 11.22 -0.45
CA VAL A 65 -5.69 10.27 0.65
C VAL A 65 -5.81 10.96 2.00
N GLU A 66 -5.32 12.20 2.11
CA GLU A 66 -5.24 12.94 3.38
C GLU A 66 -6.48 13.80 3.67
N GLU A 67 -7.22 14.25 2.65
CA GLU A 67 -8.32 15.23 2.80
C GLU A 67 -9.68 14.69 2.37
N CYS A 68 -9.77 13.50 1.80
CA CYS A 68 -11.01 12.91 1.29
C CYS A 68 -11.34 11.59 1.97
N ASP A 69 -12.63 11.40 2.28
CA ASP A 69 -13.12 10.19 2.96
C ASP A 69 -13.52 9.07 1.99
N ASP A 70 -13.21 9.21 0.69
CA ASP A 70 -13.70 8.29 -0.36
C ASP A 70 -13.34 6.82 -0.07
N ILE A 71 -12.13 6.57 0.41
CA ILE A 71 -11.67 5.21 0.74
C ILE A 71 -12.50 4.63 1.89
N ILE A 72 -12.69 5.41 2.97
CA ILE A 72 -13.46 4.97 4.15
C ILE A 72 -14.92 4.76 3.78
N ARG A 73 -15.51 5.69 3.02
CA ARG A 73 -16.90 5.60 2.55
C ARG A 73 -17.13 4.36 1.71
N ASP A 74 -16.26 4.10 0.74
CA ASP A 74 -16.35 2.90 -0.09
C ASP A 74 -16.15 1.62 0.73
N ALA A 75 -15.25 1.66 1.72
CA ALA A 75 -14.91 0.53 2.58
C ALA A 75 -15.97 0.21 3.64
N MET A 76 -16.98 1.06 3.84
CA MET A 76 -18.15 0.72 4.67
C MET A 76 -19.05 -0.31 3.98
N GLU A 77 -19.13 -0.27 2.65
CA GLU A 77 -20.08 -1.07 1.87
C GLU A 77 -19.40 -2.16 1.02
N ASN A 78 -18.10 -2.02 0.74
CA ASN A 78 -17.36 -2.85 -0.20
C ASN A 78 -16.07 -3.41 0.42
N ARG A 79 -15.46 -4.39 -0.26
CA ARG A 79 -14.08 -4.78 -0.01
C ARG A 79 -13.16 -3.84 -0.78
N VAL A 80 -12.43 -3.00 -0.07
CA VAL A 80 -11.57 -1.99 -0.65
C VAL A 80 -10.11 -2.34 -0.39
N ALA A 81 -9.28 -2.31 -1.43
CA ALA A 81 -7.84 -2.39 -1.29
C ALA A 81 -7.22 -0.98 -1.32
N PHE A 82 -6.27 -0.74 -0.44
CA PHE A 82 -5.38 0.43 -0.48
C PHE A 82 -3.94 -0.04 -0.71
N VAL A 83 -3.37 0.33 -1.85
CA VAL A 83 -2.14 -0.23 -2.39
C VAL A 83 -1.03 0.82 -2.42
N THR A 84 0.17 0.44 -1.99
CA THR A 84 1.34 1.32 -2.02
C THR A 84 2.58 0.59 -2.53
N ALA A 85 3.56 1.33 -3.05
CA ALA A 85 4.89 0.77 -3.28
C ALA A 85 5.57 0.43 -1.93
N GLY A 86 6.38 -0.64 -1.91
CA GLY A 86 7.00 -1.14 -0.68
C GLY A 86 6.00 -1.83 0.25
N ASP A 87 5.94 -1.35 1.50
CA ASP A 87 4.98 -1.80 2.52
C ASP A 87 4.13 -0.63 3.01
N THR A 88 2.82 -0.81 3.00
CA THR A 88 1.83 0.19 3.42
C THR A 88 2.08 0.77 4.80
N MET A 89 2.50 0.00 5.79
CA MET A 89 2.52 0.46 7.19
C MET A 89 3.79 1.26 7.56
N LEU A 90 4.65 1.56 6.59
CA LEU A 90 5.90 2.31 6.82
C LEU A 90 5.72 3.83 6.77
N ALA A 91 4.72 4.32 6.04
CA ALA A 91 4.39 5.74 6.01
C ALA A 91 3.30 6.04 7.04
N THR A 92 3.47 7.13 7.79
CA THR A 92 2.54 7.54 8.85
C THR A 92 1.15 7.86 8.32
N THR A 93 1.02 8.37 7.08
CA THR A 93 -0.26 8.68 6.44
C THR A 93 -1.19 7.45 6.36
N HIS A 94 -0.64 6.26 6.13
CA HIS A 94 -1.46 5.05 6.00
C HIS A 94 -1.91 4.49 7.36
N VAL A 95 -1.17 4.82 8.42
CA VAL A 95 -1.57 4.51 9.79
C VAL A 95 -2.80 5.32 10.18
N ASP A 96 -2.88 6.58 9.76
CA ASP A 96 -4.05 7.43 9.98
C ASP A 96 -5.31 6.83 9.33
N LEU A 97 -5.22 6.44 8.05
CA LEU A 97 -6.33 5.77 7.35
C LEU A 97 -6.78 4.48 8.06
N ARG A 98 -5.83 3.73 8.64
CA ARG A 98 -6.15 2.53 9.43
C ARG A 98 -6.87 2.87 10.74
N ILE A 99 -6.52 3.98 11.40
CA ILE A 99 -7.19 4.45 12.60
C ILE A 99 -8.64 4.83 12.25
N GLN A 100 -8.83 5.63 11.20
CA GLN A 100 -10.16 6.02 10.72
C GLN A 100 -11.04 4.79 10.40
N ALA A 101 -10.49 3.78 9.73
CA ALA A 101 -11.21 2.54 9.46
C ALA A 101 -11.63 1.80 10.73
N ALA A 102 -10.76 1.76 11.75
CA ALA A 102 -11.07 1.15 13.04
C ALA A 102 -12.16 1.93 13.80
N GLU A 103 -12.12 3.26 13.77
CA GLU A 103 -13.14 4.13 14.38
C GLU A 103 -14.50 3.99 13.68
N ALA A 104 -14.50 3.77 12.37
CA ALA A 104 -15.70 3.49 11.57
C ALA A 104 -16.20 2.03 11.70
N GLY A 105 -15.52 1.17 12.48
CA GLY A 105 -15.89 -0.23 12.66
C GLY A 105 -15.65 -1.12 11.43
N ILE A 106 -14.81 -0.67 10.49
CA ILE A 106 -14.47 -1.40 9.27
C ILE A 106 -13.39 -2.44 9.60
N PRO A 107 -13.59 -3.73 9.28
CA PRO A 107 -12.55 -4.73 9.42
C PRO A 107 -11.31 -4.37 8.59
N VAL A 108 -10.12 -4.42 9.20
CA VAL A 108 -8.86 -4.11 8.53
C VAL A 108 -7.99 -5.36 8.40
N ARG A 109 -7.41 -5.55 7.22
CA ARG A 109 -6.39 -6.56 6.96
C ARG A 109 -5.16 -5.92 6.34
N VAL A 110 -3.97 -6.36 6.76
CA VAL A 110 -2.69 -5.87 6.24
C VAL A 110 -1.94 -7.01 5.58
N LEU A 111 -1.53 -6.82 4.33
CA LEU A 111 -0.72 -7.73 3.54
C LEU A 111 0.62 -7.04 3.24
N HIS A 112 1.63 -7.44 4.00
CA HIS A 112 2.95 -6.84 3.97
C HIS A 112 3.67 -7.05 2.64
N GLY A 113 4.49 -6.06 2.28
CA GLY A 113 5.35 -6.05 1.10
C GLY A 113 6.83 -5.98 1.47
N VAL A 114 7.71 -6.30 0.53
CA VAL A 114 9.15 -6.10 0.72
C VAL A 114 9.45 -4.60 0.78
N SER A 115 10.16 -4.18 1.82
CA SER A 115 10.43 -2.78 2.11
C SER A 115 11.87 -2.37 1.75
N ILE A 116 12.08 -1.09 1.47
CA ILE A 116 13.43 -0.53 1.33
C ILE A 116 14.24 -0.64 2.63
N PHE A 117 13.58 -0.66 3.80
CA PHE A 117 14.21 -0.82 5.10
C PHE A 117 14.87 -2.18 5.29
N SER A 118 14.37 -3.22 4.62
CA SER A 118 15.01 -4.53 4.59
C SER A 118 15.86 -4.71 3.33
N GLY A 119 15.39 -4.25 2.17
CA GLY A 119 16.05 -4.45 0.89
C GLY A 119 17.39 -3.72 0.76
N CYS A 120 17.47 -2.45 1.15
CA CYS A 120 18.70 -1.68 1.06
C CYS A 120 19.86 -2.27 1.89
N PRO A 121 19.72 -2.48 3.22
CA PRO A 121 20.82 -3.01 4.01
C PRO A 121 21.23 -4.42 3.60
N THR A 122 20.28 -5.31 3.30
CA THR A 122 20.60 -6.69 2.95
C THR A 122 21.29 -6.81 1.60
N SER A 123 20.94 -5.96 0.63
CA SER A 123 21.63 -5.87 -0.67
C SER A 123 23.09 -5.43 -0.55
N LEU A 124 23.44 -4.72 0.53
CA LEU A 124 24.79 -4.24 0.81
C LEU A 124 25.54 -5.14 1.81
N GLY A 125 24.96 -6.26 2.22
CA GLY A 125 25.55 -7.14 3.25
C GLY A 125 25.58 -6.53 4.67
N LEU A 126 24.83 -5.45 4.88
CA LEU A 126 24.71 -4.79 6.18
C LEU A 126 23.67 -5.51 7.04
N GLN A 127 23.85 -5.45 8.35
CA GLN A 127 22.98 -6.09 9.34
C GLN A 127 21.83 -5.14 9.69
N PRO A 128 20.56 -5.42 9.31
CA PRO A 128 19.45 -4.48 9.51
C PRO A 128 19.23 -4.11 10.98
N TYR A 129 19.49 -5.04 11.91
CA TYR A 129 19.36 -4.80 13.36
C TYR A 129 20.40 -3.81 13.92
N LYS A 130 21.40 -3.38 13.14
CA LYS A 130 22.35 -2.33 13.51
C LYS A 130 21.92 -0.94 13.04
N PHE A 131 20.84 -0.81 12.27
CA PHE A 131 20.35 0.49 11.80
C PHE A 131 19.67 1.25 12.93
N GLY A 132 19.97 2.55 13.03
CA GLY A 132 19.37 3.46 14.00
C GLY A 132 18.06 4.09 13.51
N ARG A 133 17.72 5.24 14.08
CA ARG A 133 16.54 6.02 13.66
C ARG A 133 16.71 6.51 12.22
N THR A 134 15.61 6.46 11.46
CA THR A 134 15.57 6.92 10.07
C THR A 134 15.16 8.38 10.00
N VAL A 135 15.74 9.11 9.05
CA VAL A 135 15.41 10.50 8.74
C VAL A 135 15.16 10.66 7.24
N THR A 136 14.31 11.61 6.88
CA THR A 136 14.09 12.03 5.49
C THR A 136 14.84 13.35 5.27
N LEU A 137 15.60 13.46 4.18
CA LEU A 137 16.26 14.70 3.77
C LEU A 137 15.36 15.45 2.77
N PRO A 138 14.71 16.56 3.17
CA PRO A 138 13.85 17.32 2.26
C PRO A 138 14.66 18.16 1.26
N PHE A 139 14.02 18.59 0.18
CA PHE A 139 14.56 19.65 -0.67
C PHE A 139 14.59 20.99 0.10
N LEU A 140 15.59 21.82 -0.21
CA LEU A 140 15.74 23.17 0.34
C LEU A 140 14.76 24.16 -0.32
#